data_AF-A0A9D2JRI3-F1
#
_entry.id   AF-A0A9D2JRI3-F1
#
_cell.length_a   1.000
_cell.length_b   1.000
_cell.length_c   1.000
_cell.angle_alpha   90.00
_cell.angle_beta   90.00
_cell.angle_gamma   90.00
#
_symmetry.space_group_name_H-M   'P 1'
#
loop_
_entity.id
_entity.type
_entity.pdbx_description
1 polymer ?
#
loop_
_entity_poly.entity_id
_entity_poly.type
_entity_poly.pdbx_seq_one_letter_code
_entity_poly.pdbx_strand_id
1 'polypeptide(L)' 'MDAAKLAMLNTLAQQGAGKNPSELLPFLMSAATQNKSRGLRFSSQEMDAIIQVLKAGKSPEEVARMEKIIQMMKLFH' A
#
# COMPACT_ATOMS: atom_id res chain seq x y z
N MET A 1 2.00 8.70 -17.75
CA MET A 1 1.50 7.86 -16.65
C MET A 1 1.71 6.41 -17.04
N ASP A 2 2.57 5.70 -16.32
CA ASP A 2 2.93 4.31 -16.65
C ASP A 2 1.74 3.37 -16.42
N ALA A 3 1.19 2.81 -17.51
CA ALA A 3 0.08 1.88 -17.46
C ALA A 3 0.38 0.64 -16.59
N ALA A 4 1.63 0.17 -16.60
CA ALA A 4 2.09 -0.94 -15.76
C ALA A 4 1.96 -0.62 -14.26
N LYS A 5 2.17 0.64 -13.88
CA LYS A 5 2.11 1.10 -12.50
C LYS A 5 0.67 1.23 -12.04
N LEU A 6 -0.20 1.80 -12.86
CA LEU A 6 -1.64 1.84 -12.60
C LEU A 6 -2.24 0.44 -12.43
N ALA A 7 -1.88 -0.52 -13.29
CA ALA A 7 -2.31 -1.91 -13.16
C ALA A 7 -1.85 -2.54 -11.83
N MET A 8 -0.61 -2.25 -11.41
CA MET A 8 -0.11 -2.68 -10.11
C MET A 8 -0.85 -2.02 -8.95
N LEU A 9 -1.06 -0.70 -8.99
CA LEU A 9 -1.82 0.03 -7.96
C LEU A 9 -3.22 -0.57 -7.78
N ASN A 10 -3.90 -0.84 -8.89
CA ASN A 10 -5.23 -1.46 -8.88
C ASN A 10 -5.19 -2.88 -8.30
N THR A 11 -4.18 -3.67 -8.67
CA THR A 11 -3.97 -5.03 -8.14
C THR A 11 -3.70 -5.00 -6.64
N LEU A 12 -2.88 -4.06 -6.15
CA LEU A 12 -2.56 -3.90 -4.73
C LEU A 12 -3.77 -3.44 -3.92
N ALA A 13 -4.55 -2.51 -4.46
CA ALA A 13 -5.80 -2.09 -3.84
C ALA A 13 -6.78 -3.26 -3.72
N GLN A 14 -6.98 -4.03 -4.79
CA GLN A 14 -7.88 -5.18 -4.77
C GLN A 14 -7.41 -6.29 -3.84
N GLN A 15 -6.11 -6.63 -3.85
CA GLN A 15 -5.55 -7.66 -2.99
C GLN A 15 -5.45 -7.23 -1.52
N GLY A 16 -5.26 -5.93 -1.25
CA GLY A 16 -5.17 -5.40 0.10
C GLY A 16 -6.53 -5.10 0.73
N ALA A 17 -7.58 -4.81 -0.05
CA ALA A 17 -8.92 -4.52 0.45
C ALA A 17 -9.49 -5.68 1.29
N GLY A 18 -9.20 -6.92 0.90
CA GLY A 18 -9.60 -8.13 1.63
C GLY A 18 -8.63 -8.58 2.74
N LYS A 19 -7.49 -7.90 2.92
CA LYS A 19 -6.47 -8.29 3.91
C LYS A 19 -6.64 -7.55 5.23
N ASN A 20 -6.26 -8.21 6.31
CA ASN A 20 -6.22 -7.60 7.63
C ASN A 20 -5.06 -6.58 7.72
N PRO A 21 -5.16 -5.53 8.55
CA PRO A 21 -4.11 -4.51 8.70
C PRO A 21 -2.73 -5.10 9.00
N SER A 22 -2.66 -6.17 9.78
CA SER A 22 -1.41 -6.87 10.12
C SER A 22 -0.81 -7.63 8.93
N GLU A 23 -1.62 -8.07 7.97
CA GLU A 23 -1.19 -8.76 6.74
C GLU A 23 -0.93 -7.78 5.59
N LEU A 24 -1.51 -6.59 5.68
CA LEU A 24 -1.31 -5.48 4.76
C LEU A 24 0.14 -4.94 4.83
N LEU A 25 0.78 -4.97 5.99
CA LEU A 25 2.19 -4.60 6.17
C LEU A 25 3.15 -5.42 5.29
N PRO A 26 3.27 -6.74 5.50
CA PRO A 26 4.19 -7.56 4.72
C PRO A 26 3.79 -7.59 3.25
N PHE A 27 2.50 -7.43 2.96
CA PHE A 27 2.00 -7.31 1.59
C PHE A 27 2.48 -6.03 0.89
N LEU A 28 2.28 -4.86 1.49
CA LEU A 28 2.74 -3.58 0.94
C LEU A 28 4.27 -3.49 0.89
N MET A 29 4.97 -4.05 1.88
CA MET A 29 6.42 -4.23 1.81
C MET A 29 6.79 -5.07 0.60
N SER A 30 6.25 -6.28 0.48
CA SER A 30 6.55 -7.19 -0.63
C SER A 30 6.26 -6.57 -1.99
N ALA A 31 5.16 -5.82 -2.11
CA ALA A 31 4.81 -5.05 -3.29
C ALA A 31 5.82 -3.95 -3.60
N ALA A 32 6.21 -3.16 -2.59
CA ALA A 32 7.22 -2.12 -2.73
C ALA A 32 8.60 -2.71 -3.11
N THR A 33 9.00 -3.85 -2.52
CA THR A 33 10.26 -4.53 -2.83
C THR A 33 10.24 -5.15 -4.22
N GLN A 34 9.17 -5.83 -4.62
CA GLN A 34 9.01 -6.34 -6.00
C GLN A 34 9.06 -5.22 -7.03
N ASN A 35 8.43 -4.08 -6.73
CA ASN A 35 8.43 -2.93 -7.63
C ASN A 35 9.80 -2.27 -7.71
N LYS A 36 10.53 -2.16 -6.59
CA LYS A 36 11.93 -1.70 -6.58
C LYS A 36 12.82 -2.57 -7.47
N SER A 37 12.65 -3.89 -7.46
CA SER A 37 13.39 -4.81 -8.33
C SER A 37 13.06 -4.66 -9.82
N ARG A 38 11.88 -4.14 -10.15
CA ARG A 38 11.45 -3.84 -11.54
C ARG A 38 11.81 -2.41 -11.98
N GLY A 39 12.55 -1.65 -11.17
CA GLY A 39 12.86 -0.23 -11.42
C GLY A 39 11.67 0.71 -11.23
N LEU A 40 10.52 0.19 -10.77
CA LEU A 40 9.30 0.95 -10.52
C LEU A 40 9.32 1.42 -9.06
N ARG A 41 9.68 2.68 -8.81
CA ARG A 41 9.51 3.29 -7.47
C ARG A 41 8.11 3.87 -7.34
N PHE A 42 7.34 3.43 -6.35
CA PHE A 42 6.13 4.16 -5.95
C PHE A 42 6.55 5.51 -5.37
N SER A 43 5.97 6.57 -5.91
CA SER A 43 6.10 7.90 -5.32
C SER A 43 5.22 7.98 -4.06
N SER A 44 5.55 8.89 -3.12
CA SER A 44 4.74 9.09 -1.91
C SER A 44 3.28 9.36 -2.24
N GLN A 45 3.03 10.08 -3.33
CA GLN A 45 1.69 10.43 -3.81
C GLN A 45 0.89 9.21 -4.28
N GLU A 46 1.54 8.27 -4.98
CA GLU A 46 0.90 7.02 -5.38
C GLU A 46 0.68 6.09 -4.20
N MET A 47 1.63 6.05 -3.26
CA MET A 47 1.48 5.27 -2.04
C MET A 47 0.28 5.76 -1.22
N ASP A 48 0.13 7.09 -1.11
CA ASP A 48 -1.05 7.71 -0.49
C ASP A 48 -2.34 7.35 -1.21
N ALA A 49 -2.36 7.34 -2.55
CA ALA A 49 -3.53 6.91 -3.31
C ALA A 49 -3.93 5.45 -3.03
N ILE A 50 -2.97 4.51 -2.96
CA ILE A 50 -3.25 3.11 -2.59
C ILE A 50 -3.82 3.06 -1.17
N ILE A 51 -3.22 3.79 -0.24
CA ILE A 51 -3.64 3.84 1.15
C ILE A 51 -5.07 4.39 1.24
N GLN A 52 -5.41 5.45 0.50
CA GLN A 52 -6.75 6.01 0.43
C GLN A 52 -7.77 4.98 -0.09
N VAL A 53 -7.45 4.24 -1.16
CA VAL A 53 -8.33 3.21 -1.70
C VAL A 53 -8.48 2.02 -0.74
N LEU A 54 -7.41 1.63 -0.04
CA LEU A 54 -7.48 0.55 0.96
C LEU A 54 -8.23 0.96 2.23
N LYS A 55 -8.16 2.25 2.59
CA LYS A 55 -8.95 2.83 3.69
C LYS A 55 -10.41 2.98 3.29
N ALA A 56 -10.69 3.28 2.02
CA ALA A 56 -12.03 3.41 1.46
C ALA A 56 -12.73 2.04 1.46
N GLY A 57 -13.58 1.79 2.46
CA GLY A 57 -14.31 0.54 2.64
C GLY A 57 -13.92 -0.26 3.89
N LYS A 58 -12.93 0.22 4.67
CA LYS A 58 -12.55 -0.37 5.96
C LYS A 58 -13.08 0.44 7.15
N SER A 59 -13.23 -0.23 8.29
CA SER A 59 -13.67 0.41 9.54
C SER A 59 -12.60 1.38 10.08
N PRO A 60 -13.01 2.43 10.82
CA PRO A 60 -12.07 3.43 11.37
C PRO A 60 -10.95 2.82 12.22
N GLU A 61 -11.21 1.73 12.94
CA GLU A 61 -10.18 0.99 13.70
C GLU A 61 -9.14 0.29 12.82
N GLU A 62 -9.52 -0.21 11.64
CA GLU A 62 -8.58 -0.80 10.69
C GLU A 62 -7.74 0.28 10.01
N VAL A 63 -8.38 1.39 9.64
CA VAL A 63 -7.71 2.58 9.09
C VAL A 63 -6.63 3.07 10.05
N ALA A 64 -6.95 3.26 11.34
CA ALA A 64 -6.01 3.70 12.36
C ALA A 64 -4.83 2.72 12.56
N ARG A 65 -5.10 1.41 12.50
CA ARG A 65 -4.04 0.38 12.54
C ARG A 65 -3.11 0.47 11.34
N MET A 66 -3.67 0.64 10.13
CA MET A 66 -2.88 0.82 8.92
C MET A 66 -2.03 2.09 8.97
N GLU A 67 -2.56 3.21 9.48
CA GLU A 67 -1.79 4.44 9.62
C GLU A 67 -0.61 4.29 10.57
N LYS A 68 -0.83 3.67 11.75
CA LYS A 68 0.26 3.36 12.69
C LYS A 68 1.40 2.60 12.04
N ILE A 69 1.02 1.59 11.26
CA ILE A 69 1.89 0.72 10.49
C ILE A 69 2.73 1.51 9.46
N ILE A 70 2.08 2.37 8.67
CA ILE A 70 2.74 3.19 7.65
C ILE A 70 3.69 4.19 8.31
N GLN A 71 3.27 4.76 9.43
CA GLN A 71 4.06 5.69 10.22
C GLN A 71 5.31 5.01 10.80
N MET A 72 5.19 3.77 11.28
CA MET A 72 6.34 2.94 11.67
C MET A 72 7.27 2.69 10.48
N MET A 73 6.74 2.33 9.32
CA MET A 73 7.54 2.06 8.13
C MET A 73 8.27 3.31 7.59
N LYS A 74 7.67 4.50 7.74
CA LYS A 74 8.30 5.80 7.44
C LYS A 74 9.45 6.16 8.41
N LEU A 75 9.43 5.66 9.64
CA LEU A 75 10.48 5.89 10.63
C LEU A 75 11.74 5.03 10.39
N PHE A 76 11.63 3.93 9.63
CA PHE A 76 12.75 3.04 9.30
C PHE A 76 13.48 3.40 7.99
N HIS A 77 13.10 4.49 7.33
CA HIS A 77 13.70 4.93 6.05
C HIS A 77 14.48 6.23 6.20
#